data_AF-A0A965HWS2-F1
#
_entry.id   AF-A0A965HWS2-F1
#
_cell.length_a   1.000
_cell.length_b   1.000
_cell.length_c   1.000
_cell.angle_alpha   90.00
_cell.angle_beta   90.00
_cell.angle_gamma   90.00
#
_symmetry.space_group_name_H-M   'P 1'
#
loop_
_entity.id
_entity.type
_entity.pdbx_description
1 polymer ?
#
loop_
_entity_poly.entity_id
_entity_poly.type
_entity_poly.pdbx_seq_one_letter_code
_entity_poly.pdbx_strand_id
1 'polypeptide(L)'
;MVRVTPAKFVAQKWRPASEAVGEVEEWFAASLRVGDSFIISGRTWAFMHLDNDKLLVVPASGQAVIPSFQGGKFPLTTHLAQRVREMIAEPERFHLDNAVSAWLDMQRQRSALPQADQMLVETFPRGDRQAFP
;
A
#
# COMPACT_ATOMS: atom_id res chain seq x y z
N MET A 1 6.70 13.50 -0.77
CA MET A 1 6.81 12.16 -1.41
C MET A 1 8.26 11.96 -1.83
N VAL A 2 8.80 10.74 -1.71
CA VAL A 2 10.19 10.39 -2.03
C VAL A 2 10.22 9.34 -3.14
N ARG A 3 11.05 9.56 -4.17
CA ARG A 3 11.12 8.67 -5.34
C ARG A 3 11.95 7.42 -5.02
N VAL A 4 11.38 6.24 -5.21
CA VAL A 4 12.11 4.97 -5.06
C VAL A 4 12.82 4.66 -6.37
N THR A 5 14.15 4.68 -6.35
CA THR A 5 14.98 4.57 -7.56
C THR A 5 15.94 3.39 -7.44
N PRO A 6 15.87 2.39 -8.35
CA PRO A 6 16.86 1.32 -8.38
C PRO A 6 18.27 1.89 -8.59
N ALA A 7 19.26 1.33 -7.91
CA ALA A 7 20.64 1.78 -8.04
C ALA A 7 21.63 0.60 -8.07
N LYS A 8 22.79 0.83 -8.67
CA LYS A 8 23.93 -0.10 -8.62
C LYS A 8 25.11 0.58 -7.93
N PHE A 9 25.87 -0.18 -7.14
CA PHE A 9 27.12 0.29 -6.57
C PHE A 9 28.27 -0.04 -7.52
N VAL A 10 28.88 0.97 -8.13
CA VAL A 10 29.94 0.81 -9.14
C VAL A 10 31.02 1.86 -8.88
N ALA A 11 32.30 1.45 -8.91
CA ALA A 11 33.44 2.34 -8.66
C ALA A 11 33.27 3.17 -7.37
N GLN A 12 32.91 2.48 -6.27
CA GLN A 12 32.72 3.07 -4.94
C GLN A 12 31.62 4.15 -4.85
N LYS A 13 30.73 4.24 -5.84
CA LYS A 13 29.63 5.21 -5.86
C LYS A 13 28.31 4.55 -6.25
N TRP A 14 27.22 5.01 -5.65
CA TRP A 14 25.88 4.65 -6.08
C TRP A 14 25.52 5.31 -7.42
N ARG A 15 25.00 4.51 -8.34
CA ARG A 15 24.54 4.93 -9.66
C ARG A 15 23.03 4.66 -9.76
N PRO A 16 22.18 5.68 -9.58
CA PRO A 16 20.74 5.53 -9.75
C PRO A 16 20.37 5.26 -11.21
N ALA A 17 19.31 4.50 -11.42
CA ALA A 17 18.64 4.37 -12.71
C ALA A 17 17.98 5.70 -13.12
N SER A 18 17.65 5.82 -14.40
CA SER A 18 16.91 6.97 -14.93
C SER A 18 15.47 7.03 -14.43
N GLU A 19 14.85 5.85 -14.30
CA GLU A 19 13.43 5.72 -13.93
C GLU A 19 13.26 5.25 -12.49
N ALA A 20 12.28 5.84 -11.81
CA ALA A 20 11.83 5.41 -10.49
C ALA A 20 10.81 4.27 -10.65
N VAL A 21 10.78 3.37 -9.67
CA VAL A 21 9.80 2.25 -9.63
C VAL A 21 8.51 2.61 -8.88
N GLY A 22 8.49 3.78 -8.24
CA GLY A 22 7.34 4.29 -7.50
C GLY A 22 7.75 5.41 -6.55
N GLU A 23 6.81 5.80 -5.70
CA GLU A 23 7.02 6.82 -4.67
C GLU A 23 6.47 6.34 -3.33
N VAL A 24 7.11 6.78 -2.25
CA VAL A 24 6.68 6.53 -0.87
C VAL A 24 6.54 7.86 -0.13
N GLU A 25 5.77 7.85 0.95
CA GLU A 25 5.69 9.00 1.85
C GLU A 25 7.04 9.28 2.53
N GLU A 26 7.32 10.56 2.81
CA GLU A 26 8.57 10.99 3.45
C GLU A 26 8.75 10.38 4.84
N TRP A 27 7.67 10.29 5.61
CA TRP A 27 7.72 9.70 6.94
C TRP A 27 8.09 8.22 6.88
N PHE A 28 7.61 7.48 5.86
CA PHE A 28 7.99 6.09 5.66
C PHE A 28 9.46 6.00 5.28
N ALA A 29 9.92 6.82 4.33
CA ALA A 29 11.32 6.89 3.95
C ALA A 29 12.24 7.22 5.15
N ALA A 30 11.83 8.14 6.01
CA ALA A 30 12.57 8.53 7.21
C ALA A 30 12.62 7.44 8.29
N SER A 31 11.68 6.48 8.26
CA SER A 31 11.67 5.36 9.20
C SER A 31 12.62 4.21 8.81
N LEU A 32 13.10 4.18 7.57
CA LEU A 32 13.93 3.09 7.04
C LEU A 32 15.38 3.19 7.51
N ARG A 33 15.96 2.03 7.84
CA ARG A 33 17.39 1.82 8.03
C ARG A 33 17.99 1.16 6.80
N VAL A 34 19.26 1.41 6.54
CA VAL A 34 20.00 0.73 5.45
C VAL A 34 19.89 -0.78 5.65
N GLY A 35 19.44 -1.49 4.60
CA GLY A 35 19.15 -2.92 4.60
C GLY A 35 17.67 -3.26 4.79
N ASP A 36 16.85 -2.35 5.31
CA ASP A 36 15.41 -2.59 5.47
C ASP A 36 14.76 -2.82 4.11
N SER A 37 13.90 -3.84 4.05
CA SER A 37 13.23 -4.26 2.82
C SER A 37 11.75 -3.89 2.84
N PHE A 38 11.23 -3.42 1.71
CA PHE A 38 9.82 -3.06 1.55
C PHE A 38 9.29 -3.41 0.16
N ILE A 39 7.97 -3.53 0.05
CA ILE A 39 7.29 -3.88 -1.20
C ILE A 39 6.75 -2.62 -1.88
N ILE A 40 7.14 -2.38 -3.13
CA ILE A 40 6.52 -1.34 -3.98
C ILE A 40 6.43 -1.85 -5.42
N SER A 41 5.32 -1.53 -6.10
CA SER A 41 5.06 -1.96 -7.48
C SER A 41 5.19 -3.47 -7.68
N GLY A 42 4.74 -4.24 -6.68
CA GLY A 42 4.74 -5.70 -6.69
C GLY A 42 6.13 -6.36 -6.52
N ARG A 43 7.18 -5.59 -6.18
CA ARG A 43 8.54 -6.10 -6.00
C ARG A 43 9.10 -5.69 -4.66
N THR A 44 10.02 -6.52 -4.14
CA THR A 44 10.71 -6.29 -2.88
C THR A 44 12.05 -5.60 -3.12
N TRP A 45 12.30 -4.53 -2.36
CA TRP A 45 13.47 -3.66 -2.51
C TRP A 45 14.10 -3.40 -1.14
N ALA A 46 15.42 -3.47 -1.04
CA ALA A 46 16.18 -3.06 0.14
C ALA A 46 16.66 -1.62 -0.01
N PHE A 47 16.47 -0.81 1.04
CA PHE A 47 16.99 0.55 1.12
C PHE A 47 18.51 0.53 1.30
N MET A 48 19.23 1.30 0.48
CA MET A 48 20.68 1.36 0.53
C MET A 48 21.23 2.73 0.89
N HIS A 49 20.63 3.79 0.35
CA HIS A 49 21.13 5.15 0.51
C HIS A 49 20.07 6.18 0.14
N LEU A 50 20.08 7.33 0.80
CA LEU A 50 19.28 8.48 0.40
C LEU A 50 20.16 9.46 -0.39
N ASP A 51 19.78 9.76 -1.62
CA ASP A 51 20.48 10.72 -2.50
C ASP A 51 19.49 11.83 -2.90
N ASN A 52 19.58 12.96 -2.21
CA ASN A 52 18.58 14.04 -2.29
C ASN A 52 17.16 13.49 -2.05
N ASP A 53 16.26 13.60 -3.03
CA ASP A 53 14.87 13.11 -2.96
C ASP A 53 14.70 11.69 -3.52
N LYS A 54 15.79 10.95 -3.66
CA LYS A 54 15.78 9.57 -4.17
C LYS A 54 16.16 8.58 -3.08
N LEU A 55 15.24 7.66 -2.82
CA LEU A 55 15.50 6.48 -2.03
C LEU A 55 16.15 5.42 -2.94
N LEU A 56 17.47 5.24 -2.81
CA LEU A 56 18.22 4.30 -3.62
C LEU A 56 18.03 2.88 -3.11
N VAL A 57 17.63 1.98 -4.00
CA VAL A 57 17.28 0.60 -3.65
C VAL A 57 17.93 -0.44 -4.53
N VAL A 58 18.06 -1.65 -3.99
CA VAL A 58 18.47 -2.86 -4.72
C VAL A 58 17.40 -3.95 -4.59
N PRO A 59 17.28 -4.88 -5.55
CA PRO A 59 16.38 -6.02 -5.41
C PRO A 59 16.66 -6.79 -4.13
N ALA A 60 15.61 -7.18 -3.42
CA ALA A 60 15.72 -7.96 -2.19
C ALA A 60 14.72 -9.10 -2.18
N SER A 61 14.93 -10.07 -1.30
CA SER A 61 14.03 -11.20 -1.05
C SER A 61 13.80 -11.36 0.45
N GLY A 62 12.72 -12.04 0.82
CA GLY A 62 12.40 -12.31 2.23
C GLY A 62 11.38 -11.34 2.84
N GLN A 63 11.49 -11.13 4.15
CA GLN A 63 10.54 -10.30 4.89
C GLN A 63 10.65 -8.84 4.47
N ALA A 64 9.50 -8.25 4.16
CA ALA A 64 9.43 -6.87 3.70
C ALA A 64 8.19 -6.20 4.29
N VAL A 65 8.36 -4.94 4.70
CA VAL A 65 7.25 -4.10 5.16
C VAL A 65 6.46 -3.58 3.97
N ILE A 66 5.17 -3.37 4.17
CA ILE A 66 4.34 -2.69 3.16
C ILE A 66 4.39 -1.20 3.51
N PRO A 67 4.78 -0.31 2.57
CA PRO A 67 4.70 1.12 2.79
C PRO A 67 3.27 1.50 3.11
N SER A 68 3.07 2.07 4.29
CA SER A 68 1.80 2.66 4.67
C SER A 68 1.74 4.07 4.12
N PHE A 69 0.68 4.36 3.38
CA PHE A 69 0.35 5.71 2.95
C PHE A 69 -0.65 6.26 3.97
N GLN A 70 -0.24 7.25 4.76
CA GLN A 70 -1.14 7.99 5.63
C GLN A 70 -1.96 8.94 4.76
N GLY A 71 -2.87 8.38 3.97
CA GLY A 71 -3.69 9.08 2.97
C GLY A 71 -4.72 10.04 3.54
N GLY A 72 -4.46 10.69 4.67
CA GLY A 72 -5.43 11.58 5.31
C GLY A 72 -4.77 12.62 6.20
N LYS A 73 -4.40 13.76 5.63
CA LYS A 73 -4.37 15.00 6.43
C LYS A 73 -5.78 15.43 6.87
N PHE A 74 -6.83 14.80 6.33
CA PHE A 74 -8.21 15.00 6.75
C PHE A 74 -8.93 13.65 6.82
N PRO A 75 -9.32 13.17 8.02
CA PRO A 75 -10.23 12.03 8.11
C PRO A 75 -11.55 12.40 7.41
N LEU A 76 -12.20 11.42 6.78
CA LEU A 76 -13.58 11.59 6.32
C LEU A 76 -14.42 12.12 7.49
N THR A 77 -15.24 13.14 7.26
CA THR A 77 -16.18 13.59 8.29
C THR A 77 -17.08 12.41 8.67
N THR A 78 -17.58 12.39 9.91
CA THR A 78 -18.46 11.32 10.39
C THR A 78 -19.64 11.09 9.42
N HIS A 79 -20.19 12.16 8.87
CA HIS A 79 -21.27 12.11 7.87
C HIS A 79 -20.82 11.47 6.54
N LEU A 80 -19.66 11.85 6.02
CA LEU A 80 -19.15 11.26 4.77
C LEU A 80 -18.80 9.78 4.96
N ALA A 81 -18.15 9.43 6.08
CA ALA A 81 -17.85 8.05 6.41
C ALA A 81 -19.12 7.21 6.55
N GLN A 82 -20.17 7.74 7.19
CA GLN A 82 -21.47 7.08 7.25
C GLN A 82 -22.04 6.84 5.85
N ARG A 83 -22.02 7.85 4.98
CA ARG A 83 -22.54 7.73 3.61
C ARG A 83 -21.80 6.67 2.80
N VAL A 84 -20.47 6.58 2.95
CA VAL A 84 -19.65 5.54 2.30
C VAL A 84 -20.02 4.15 2.82
N ARG A 85 -20.25 4.00 4.13
CA ARG A 85 -20.69 2.70 4.70
C ARG A 85 -22.07 2.28 4.17
N GLU A 86 -23.01 3.21 4.02
CA GLU A 86 -24.31 2.94 3.39
C GLU A 86 -24.16 2.53 1.92
N MET A 87 -23.25 3.16 1.16
CA MET A 87 -22.94 2.78 -0.23
C MET A 87 -22.43 1.34 -0.35
N ILE A 88 -21.60 0.91 0.60
CA ILE A 88 -21.04 -0.44 0.62
C ILE A 88 -22.09 -1.46 1.07
N ALA A 89 -22.93 -1.12 2.04
CA ALA A 89 -23.95 -2.01 2.59
C ALA A 89 -25.11 -2.25 1.61
N GLU A 90 -25.53 -1.23 0.85
CA GLU A 90 -26.68 -1.28 -0.04
C GLU A 90 -26.38 -0.62 -1.40
N PRO A 91 -25.40 -1.13 -2.18
CA PRO A 91 -24.92 -0.48 -3.39
C PRO A 91 -26.01 -0.26 -4.45
N GLU A 92 -27.05 -1.08 -4.47
CA GLU A 92 -28.18 -0.99 -5.39
C GLU A 92 -28.99 0.30 -5.20
N ARG A 93 -28.91 0.95 -4.02
CA ARG A 93 -29.59 2.23 -3.75
C ARG A 93 -28.85 3.44 -4.33
N PHE A 94 -27.68 3.24 -4.94
CA PHE A 94 -26.78 4.30 -5.36
C PHE A 94 -26.40 4.17 -6.83
N HIS A 95 -26.25 5.31 -7.49
CA HIS A 95 -25.66 5.36 -8.83
C HIS A 95 -24.13 5.34 -8.72
N LEU A 96 -23.57 4.15 -8.57
CA LEU A 96 -22.13 3.93 -8.52
C LEU A 96 -21.54 3.83 -9.93
N ASP A 97 -20.28 4.24 -10.09
CA ASP A 97 -19.53 3.99 -11.31
C ASP A 97 -19.39 2.48 -11.55
N ASN A 98 -19.42 2.05 -12.81
CA ASN A 98 -19.29 0.64 -13.20
C ASN A 98 -18.06 -0.03 -12.59
N ALA A 99 -16.94 0.68 -12.47
CA ALA A 99 -15.71 0.15 -11.86
C ALA A 99 -15.91 -0.17 -10.38
N VAL A 100 -16.59 0.71 -9.64
CA VAL A 100 -16.88 0.53 -8.21
C VAL A 100 -17.86 -0.62 -8.02
N SER A 101 -18.93 -0.67 -8.81
CA SER A 101 -19.89 -1.77 -8.78
C SER A 101 -19.23 -3.12 -9.02
N ALA A 102 -18.35 -3.21 -10.04
CA ALA A 102 -17.60 -4.43 -10.33
C ALA A 102 -16.70 -4.86 -9.16
N TRP A 103 -16.09 -3.91 -8.44
CA TRP A 103 -15.29 -4.21 -7.25
C TRP A 103 -16.16 -4.75 -6.09
N LEU A 104 -17.32 -4.15 -5.84
CA LEU A 104 -18.24 -4.62 -4.81
C LEU A 104 -18.79 -6.02 -5.13
N ASP A 105 -19.06 -6.32 -6.39
CA ASP A 105 -19.50 -7.65 -6.82
C ASP A 105 -18.39 -8.70 -6.66
N MET A 106 -17.14 -8.36 -6.98
CA MET A 106 -16.00 -9.24 -6.71
C MET A 106 -15.82 -9.49 -5.20
N GLN A 107 -16.02 -8.47 -4.36
CA GLN A 107 -15.98 -8.62 -2.91
C GLN A 107 -17.07 -9.58 -2.42
N ARG A 108 -18.31 -9.44 -2.92
CA ARG A 108 -19.42 -10.38 -2.59
C ARG A 108 -19.13 -11.82 -2.98
N GLN A 109 -18.41 -12.04 -4.08
CA GLN A 109 -18.06 -13.39 -4.53
C GLN A 109 -16.99 -14.06 -3.66
N ARG A 110 -16.12 -13.27 -3.01
CA ARG A 110 -14.97 -13.79 -2.25
C ARG A 110 -15.16 -13.72 -0.74
N SER A 111 -16.05 -12.87 -0.27
CA SER A 111 -16.25 -12.54 1.15
C SER A 111 -17.67 -11.97 1.34
N ALA A 112 -17.82 -10.94 2.17
CA ALA A 112 -19.08 -10.25 2.41
C ALA A 112 -18.96 -8.73 2.16
N LEU A 113 -20.11 -8.08 1.95
CA LEU A 113 -20.25 -6.64 2.13
C LEU A 113 -20.82 -6.40 3.53
N PRO A 114 -20.11 -5.69 4.43
CA PRO A 114 -20.60 -5.43 5.78
C PRO A 114 -21.80 -4.48 5.75
N GLN A 115 -22.71 -4.65 6.71
CA GLN A 115 -23.72 -3.63 6.99
C GLN A 115 -23.05 -2.33 7.50
N ALA A 116 -23.78 -1.22 7.45
CA ALA A 116 -23.22 0.10 7.76
C ALA A 116 -22.73 0.25 9.23
N ASP A 117 -23.15 -0.64 10.12
CA ASP A 117 -22.79 -0.73 11.54
C ASP A 117 -21.89 -1.94 11.85
N GLN A 118 -21.43 -2.67 10.84
CA GLN A 118 -20.60 -3.86 11.01
C GLN A 118 -19.15 -3.62 10.60
N MET A 119 -18.24 -4.36 11.25
CA MET A 119 -16.84 -4.45 10.87
C MET A 119 -16.57 -5.82 10.27
N LEU A 120 -16.13 -5.85 9.02
CA LEU A 120 -15.65 -7.07 8.38
C LEU A 120 -14.17 -7.28 8.72
N VAL A 121 -13.86 -8.45 9.30
CA VAL A 121 -12.49 -8.88 9.55
C VAL A 121 -12.17 -10.03 8.62
N GLU A 122 -11.14 -9.87 7.79
CA GLU A 122 -10.74 -10.87 6.80
C GLU A 122 -9.33 -11.37 7.11
N THR A 123 -9.15 -12.69 6.99
CA THR A 123 -7.86 -13.34 7.16
C THR A 123 -7.50 -14.10 5.91
N PHE A 124 -6.27 -13.93 5.45
CA PHE A 124 -5.76 -14.62 4.26
C PHE A 124 -4.45 -15.32 4.62
N PRO A 125 -4.20 -16.53 4.09
CA PRO A 125 -2.91 -17.18 4.24
C PRO A 125 -1.79 -16.31 3.66
N ARG A 126 -0.75 -16.03 4.45
CA ARG A 126 0.47 -15.36 3.97
C ARG A 126 1.68 -16.23 4.27
N GLY A 127 1.98 -17.16 3.36
CA GLY A 127 2.94 -18.25 3.64
C GLY A 127 2.45 -19.07 4.85
N ASP A 128 3.36 -19.39 5.78
CA ASP A 128 3.05 -20.17 7.00
C ASP A 128 2.46 -19.33 8.16
N ARG A 129 2.04 -18.08 7.91
CA ARG A 129 1.47 -17.20 8.94
C ARG A 129 -0.02 -17.01 8.74
N GLN A 130 -0.79 -17.42 9.74
CA GLN A 130 -2.22 -17.14 9.90
C GLN A 130 -2.37 -15.97 10.88
N ALA A 131 -3.22 -14.99 10.55
CA ALA A 131 -3.29 -13.71 11.28
C ALA A 131 -3.94 -13.83 12.68
N PHE A 132 -4.67 -14.90 12.96
CA PHE A 132 -5.26 -15.21 14.28
C PHE A 132 -5.37 -16.75 14.44
N PRO A 133 -5.28 -17.28 15.69
CA PRO A 133 -5.41 -18.71 15.99
C PRO A 133 -6.82 -19.25 15.78
#